data_AF-A0A3N5KDF2-F1
#
_entry.id   AF-A0A3N5KDF2-F1
#
_cell.length_a   1.000
_cell.length_b   1.000
_cell.length_c   1.000
_cell.angle_alpha   90.00
_cell.angle_beta   90.00
_cell.angle_gamma   90.00
#
_symmetry.space_group_name_H-M   'P 1'
#
loop_
_entity.id
_entity.type
_entity.pdbx_description
1 polymer ?
#
loop_
_entity_poly.entity_id
_entity_poly.type
_entity_poly.pdbx_seq_one_letter_code
_entity_poly.pdbx_strand_id
1 'polypeptide(L)'
;MAATNLPGEALRACATIEQADIVIGIPSFNNQSTVGQVTHAASVGLAKYFPHHRSVIINSDGGSTDGTAEAVLSARLEDAHLLLVSTPLSAVHRLS
;
A
#
# COMPACT_ATOMS: atom_id res chain seq x y z
N MET A 1 14.89 -19.57 -1.76
CA MET A 1 13.73 -18.66 -1.94
C MET A 1 13.29 -18.22 -0.56
N ALA A 2 13.31 -16.91 -0.27
CA ALA A 2 12.86 -16.42 1.02
C ALA A 2 11.38 -16.80 1.22
N ALA A 3 11.03 -17.34 2.39
CA ALA A 3 9.64 -17.65 2.71
C ALA A 3 8.85 -16.33 2.69
N THR A 4 7.89 -16.22 1.78
CA THR A 4 7.06 -15.03 1.62
C THR A 4 6.04 -14.98 2.76
N ASN A 5 6.40 -14.36 3.89
CA ASN A 5 5.51 -14.17 5.05
C ASN A 5 4.49 -13.05 4.83
N LEU A 6 3.84 -13.05 3.66
CA LEU A 6 2.75 -12.13 3.36
C LEU A 6 1.41 -12.74 3.80
N PRO A 7 0.49 -11.94 4.37
CA PRO A 7 -0.88 -12.37 4.61
C PRO A 7 -1.51 -12.94 3.34
N GLY A 8 -2.44 -13.89 3.48
CA GLY A 8 -3.07 -14.55 2.33
C GLY A 8 -3.76 -13.58 1.35
N GLU A 9 -4.30 -12.47 1.86
CA GLU A 9 -4.85 -11.41 1.02
C GLU A 9 -3.77 -10.71 0.19
N ALA A 10 -2.62 -10.41 0.80
CA ALA A 10 -1.49 -9.82 0.09
C ALA A 10 -0.92 -10.77 -0.97
N LEU A 11 -0.85 -12.08 -0.69
CA LEU A 11 -0.46 -13.08 -1.69
C LEU A 11 -1.43 -13.13 -2.87
N ARG A 12 -2.74 -13.11 -2.62
CA ARG A 12 -3.77 -13.07 -3.69
C ARG A 12 -3.65 -11.80 -4.52
N ALA A 13 -3.48 -10.65 -3.88
CA ALA A 13 -3.30 -9.39 -4.59
C ALA A 13 -2.02 -9.38 -5.43
N CYS A 14 -0.90 -9.90 -4.91
CA CYS A 14 0.33 -10.07 -5.70
C CYS A 14 0.11 -10.98 -6.92
N ALA A 15 -0.64 -12.08 -6.76
CA ALA A 15 -0.97 -12.97 -7.87
C ALA A 15 -1.85 -12.30 -8.93
N THR A 16 -2.72 -11.36 -8.55
CA THR A 16 -3.55 -10.59 -9.49
C THR A 16 -2.79 -9.45 -10.16
N ILE A 17 -1.92 -8.76 -9.41
CA ILE A 17 -1.14 -7.62 -9.91
C ILE A 17 -0.06 -8.09 -10.88
N GLU A 18 0.58 -9.24 -10.57
CA GLU A 18 1.70 -9.88 -11.28
C GLU A 18 2.97 -9.02 -11.41
N GLN A 19 2.87 -7.82 -11.97
CA GLN A 19 3.98 -6.93 -12.23
C GLN A 19 3.55 -5.46 -12.09
N ALA A 20 4.43 -4.65 -11.49
CA ALA A 20 4.31 -3.21 -11.42
C ALA A 20 5.61 -2.57 -11.91
N ASP A 21 5.49 -1.48 -12.66
CA ASP A 21 6.64 -0.68 -13.08
C ASP A 21 7.01 0.33 -11.97
N ILE A 22 6.02 0.75 -11.17
CA ILE A 22 6.19 1.66 -10.02
C ILE A 22 5.44 1.11 -8.80
N VAL A 23 6.11 1.10 -7.64
CA VAL A 23 5.48 0.78 -6.35
C VAL A 23 5.69 1.94 -5.40
N ILE A 24 4.61 2.45 -4.80
CA ILE A 24 4.65 3.46 -3.73
C ILE A 24 4.30 2.80 -2.41
N GLY A 25 5.23 2.78 -1.46
CA GLY A 25 4.97 2.34 -0.09
C GLY A 25 4.59 3.52 0.82
N ILE A 26 3.45 3.41 1.51
CA ILE A 26 2.98 4.38 2.51
C ILE A 26 2.99 3.69 3.87
N PRO A 27 3.97 3.92 4.75
CA PRO A 27 3.90 3.45 6.12
C PRO A 27 2.88 4.30 6.90
N SER A 28 2.04 3.65 7.71
CA SER A 28 1.04 4.31 8.56
C SER A 28 1.04 3.76 9.99
N PHE A 29 0.78 4.62 10.98
CA PHE A 29 0.48 4.22 12.35
C PHE A 29 -0.35 5.31 13.05
N ASN A 30 -1.63 5.03 13.28
CA ASN A 30 -2.61 5.97 13.83
C ASN A 30 -2.67 7.30 13.04
N ASN A 31 -2.82 7.19 11.72
CA ASN A 31 -2.90 8.30 10.78
C ASN A 31 -4.29 8.42 10.13
N GLN A 32 -5.37 8.05 10.82
CA GLN A 32 -6.73 8.08 10.26
C GLN A 32 -7.07 9.41 9.56
N SER A 33 -6.68 10.54 10.14
CA SER A 33 -7.01 11.87 9.63
C SER A 33 -6.21 12.31 8.40
N THR A 34 -5.10 11.65 8.08
CA THR A 34 -4.17 12.10 7.03
C THR A 34 -3.90 11.07 5.94
N VAL A 35 -3.93 9.77 6.28
CA VAL A 35 -3.49 8.70 5.37
C VAL A 35 -4.29 8.66 4.07
N GLY A 36 -5.58 8.96 4.12
CA GLY A 36 -6.43 9.01 2.92
C GLY A 36 -6.00 10.11 1.95
N GLN A 37 -5.60 11.28 2.47
CA GLN A 37 -5.12 12.40 1.65
C GLN A 37 -3.77 12.07 0.99
N VAL A 38 -2.87 11.43 1.72
CA VAL A 38 -1.57 10.98 1.19
C VAL A 38 -1.77 9.93 0.09
N THR A 39 -2.63 8.95 0.34
CA THR A 39 -2.95 7.88 -0.63
C THR A 39 -3.57 8.46 -1.91
N HIS A 40 -4.51 9.39 -1.77
CA HIS A 40 -5.13 10.07 -2.90
C HIS A 40 -4.11 10.91 -3.70
N ALA A 41 -3.26 11.70 -3.03
CA ALA A 41 -2.23 12.50 -3.70
C ALA A 41 -1.24 11.63 -4.48
N ALA A 42 -0.87 10.46 -3.94
CA ALA A 42 -0.03 9.49 -4.64
C ALA A 42 -0.71 8.95 -5.90
N SER A 43 -1.99 8.57 -5.83
CA SER A 43 -2.76 8.12 -6.99
C SER A 43 -2.89 9.19 -8.07
N VAL A 44 -3.23 10.43 -7.70
CA VAL A 44 -3.31 11.56 -8.66
C VAL A 44 -1.93 11.83 -9.29
N GLY A 45 -0.85 11.77 -8.52
CA GLY A 45 0.50 11.93 -9.04
C GLY A 45 0.89 10.86 -10.05
N LEU A 46 0.55 9.60 -9.78
CA LEU A 46 0.77 8.48 -10.70
C LEU A 46 -0.02 8.67 -12.00
N ALA A 47 -1.32 8.96 -11.91
CA ALA A 47 -2.16 9.19 -13.08
C ALA A 47 -1.67 10.38 -13.93
N LYS A 48 -1.21 11.46 -13.28
CA LYS A 48 -0.76 12.67 -13.97
C LYS A 48 0.61 12.53 -14.64
N TYR A 49 1.59 11.95 -13.96
CA TYR A 49 2.99 11.97 -14.40
C TYR A 49 3.47 10.64 -14.95
N PHE A 50 2.80 9.53 -14.63
CA PHE A 50 3.16 8.18 -15.07
C PHE A 50 1.98 7.40 -15.68
N PRO A 51 1.16 8.00 -16.57
CA PRO A 51 -0.08 7.38 -17.08
C PRO A 51 0.12 6.07 -17.87
N HIS A 52 1.35 5.78 -18.31
CA HIS A 52 1.67 4.58 -19.07
C HIS A 52 2.40 3.50 -18.26
N HIS A 53 2.60 3.71 -16.96
CA HIS A 53 3.25 2.76 -16.06
C HIS A 53 2.20 2.06 -15.20
N ARG A 54 2.29 0.74 -15.09
CA ARG A 54 1.50 -0.01 -14.10
C ARG A 54 2.02 0.34 -12.72
N SER A 55 1.14 0.89 -11.89
CA SER A 55 1.51 1.40 -10.58
C SER A 55 0.69 0.76 -9.49
N VAL A 56 1.35 0.53 -8.35
CA VAL A 56 0.74 -0.06 -7.15
C VAL A 56 1.05 0.83 -5.96
N ILE A 57 0.04 1.14 -5.18
CA ILE A 57 0.19 1.80 -3.88
C ILE A 57 0.06 0.72 -2.81
N ILE A 58 1.03 0.63 -1.92
CA ILE A 58 1.04 -0.31 -0.79
C ILE A 58 0.97 0.51 0.50
N ASN A 59 -0.11 0.42 1.26
CA ASN A 59 -0.14 0.94 2.62
C ASN A 59 0.36 -0.13 3.59
N SER A 60 1.43 0.18 4.31
CA SER A 60 2.03 -0.69 5.33
C SER A 60 1.62 -0.19 6.72
N ASP A 61 0.59 -0.78 7.30
CA ASP A 61 0.06 -0.34 8.57
C ASP A 61 0.79 -0.98 9.78
N GLY A 62 1.13 -0.12 10.74
CA GLY A 62 1.86 -0.39 11.98
C GLY A 62 1.07 -1.11 13.08
N GLY A 63 -0.17 -1.55 12.82
CA GLY A 63 -1.08 -2.03 13.84
C GLY A 63 -1.92 -0.90 14.44
N SER A 64 -2.38 0.02 13.59
CA SER A 64 -3.24 1.13 13.97
C SER A 64 -4.56 0.65 14.57
N THR A 65 -5.08 1.38 15.54
CA THR A 65 -6.35 1.08 16.23
C THR A 65 -7.36 2.22 16.10
N ASP A 66 -7.02 3.27 15.36
CA ASP A 66 -7.78 4.52 15.27
C ASP A 66 -8.68 4.61 14.02
N GLY A 67 -8.72 3.58 13.18
CA GLY A 67 -9.45 3.64 11.91
C GLY A 67 -8.57 3.97 10.69
N THR A 68 -7.25 3.96 10.83
CA THR A 68 -6.30 4.21 9.72
C THR A 68 -6.53 3.26 8.53
N ALA A 69 -6.74 1.97 8.78
CA ALA A 69 -6.96 0.97 7.73
C ALA A 69 -8.23 1.30 6.91
N GLU A 70 -9.32 1.65 7.59
CA GLU A 70 -10.60 2.04 6.99
C GLU A 70 -10.46 3.34 6.19
N ALA A 71 -9.69 4.30 6.69
CA ALA A 71 -9.40 5.54 5.99
C ALA A 71 -8.61 5.31 4.69
N VAL A 72 -7.67 4.36 4.68
CA VAL A 72 -6.92 3.94 3.48
C VAL A 72 -7.86 3.27 2.47
N LEU A 73 -8.67 2.31 2.91
CA LEU A 73 -9.59 1.56 2.04
C LEU A 73 -10.71 2.45 1.47
N SER A 74 -11.06 3.52 2.17
CA SER A 74 -12.06 4.51 1.72
C SER A 74 -11.47 5.59 0.81
N ALA A 75 -10.15 5.61 0.60
CA ALA A 75 -9.50 6.60 -0.25
C ALA A 75 -9.96 6.40 -1.71
N ARG A 76 -10.41 7.49 -2.35
CA ARG A 76 -10.73 7.46 -3.78
C ARG A 76 -9.45 7.40 -4.58
N LEU A 77 -9.27 6.31 -5.33
CA LEU A 77 -8.12 6.11 -6.19
C LEU A 77 -8.57 6.14 -7.65
N GLU A 78 -7.79 6.85 -8.46
CA GLU A 78 -7.90 6.87 -9.90
C GLU A 78 -6.76 5.99 -10.44
N ASP A 79 -7.13 4.92 -11.17
CA ASP A 79 -6.27 4.05 -11.97
C ASP A 79 -5.08 3.33 -11.30
N ALA A 80 -4.95 3.38 -9.96
CA ALA A 80 -3.92 2.66 -9.20
C ALA A 80 -4.50 1.46 -8.43
N HIS A 81 -3.76 0.34 -8.42
CA HIS A 81 -4.08 -0.79 -7.54
C HIS A 81 -3.58 -0.51 -6.12
N LEU A 82 -4.45 -0.65 -5.11
CA LEU A 82 -4.11 -0.48 -3.70
C LEU A 82 -3.97 -1.82 -3.00
N LEU A 83 -2.87 -1.97 -2.28
CA LEU A 83 -2.61 -3.10 -1.41
C LEU A 83 -2.46 -2.61 0.03
N LEU A 84 -3.30 -3.10 0.95
CA LEU A 84 -3.11 -2.87 2.38
C LEU A 84 -2.38 -4.08 2.98
N VAL A 85 -1.31 -3.82 3.73
CA VAL A 85 -0.54 -4.85 4.42
C VAL A 85 -0.32 -4.44 5.86
N SER A 86 -0.63 -5.32 6.81
CA SER A 86 -0.41 -5.08 8.24
C SER A 86 0.91 -5.68 8.73
N THR A 87 1.56 -5.00 9.66
CA THR A 87 2.79 -5.43 10.33
C THR A 87 2.50 -6.13 11.67
N PRO A 88 3.43 -6.97 12.21
CA PRO A 88 4.75 -7.28 11.67
C PRO A 88 4.71 -8.36 10.59
N LEU A 89 5.15 -8.02 9.39
CA LEU A 89 5.60 -9.00 8.40
C LEU A 89 6.92 -9.57 8.93
N SER A 90 6.98 -10.87 9.16
CA SER A 90 8.17 -11.52 9.74
C SER A 90 9.28 -11.64 8.70
N ALA A 91 9.93 -10.51 8.40
CA ALA A 91 11.22 -10.40 7.74
C ALA A 91 11.79 -9.01 8.08
N VAL A 92 12.14 -8.80 9.36
CA VAL A 92 12.75 -7.55 9.82
C VAL A 92 14.21 -7.53 9.36
N HIS A 93 14.50 -6.87 8.25
CA HIS A 93 15.82 -6.27 8.03
C HIS A 93 15.70 -4.79 8.39
N ARG A 94 16.29 -4.43 9.53
CA ARG A 94 16.48 -3.05 9.93
C ARG A 94 17.41 -2.39 8.91
N LEU A 95 16.90 -1.44 8.12
CA LEU A 95 17.73 -0.50 7.37
C LEU A 95 17.85 0.78 8.21
N SER A 96 18.67 0.72 9.26
CA SER A 96 19.30 1.84 10.00
C SER A 96 20.08 1.31 11.20
#